data_AF-A0A1B9H2B9-F1
#
_entry.id   AF-A0A1B9H2B9-F1
#
_cell.length_a   1.000
_cell.length_b   1.000
_cell.length_c   1.000
_cell.angle_alpha   90.00
_cell.angle_beta   90.00
_cell.angle_gamma   90.00
#
_symmetry.space_group_name_H-M   'P 1'
#
loop_
_entity.id
_entity.type
_entity.pdbx_description
1 polymer ?
#
loop_
_entity_poly.entity_id
_entity_poly.type
_entity_poly.pdbx_seq_one_letter_code
_entity_poly.pdbx_strand_id
1 'polypeptide(L)'
;MPRESDDKVAEAEQSTYHSTAYSAAGAAQMSFTPINQIHQHLCGLHIYSHDSKRAVKAHHFCTHLRHDLHQCVIYDSDDKNARLIGIEYLVPEEVFVKLPEDEKKYWHSHKYEVDSGMLMLGTKSLVPNAMTDVAERPAMLELHRTYGKTTHTWQYDIHPDLPLGPPQVMMAYTEDSQVDKALLTERDRELGVDTVAKREVRLGYLKKDDLDRPPAEGADQWTKGRFGQLQWVDREDEDK
;
A
#
# COMPACT_ATOMS: atom_id res chain seq x y z
N MET A 1 2.39 -32.41 13.68
CA MET A 1 2.30 -33.85 13.39
C MET A 1 2.17 -34.01 11.89
N PRO A 2 2.95 -34.88 11.23
CA PRO A 2 2.71 -35.20 9.82
C PRO A 2 1.29 -35.76 9.67
N ARG A 3 0.54 -35.35 8.64
CA ARG A 3 -0.69 -36.06 8.26
C ARG A 3 -0.28 -37.49 7.93
N GLU A 4 -0.92 -38.49 8.55
CA GLU A 4 -0.70 -39.89 8.23
C GLU A 4 -0.84 -40.10 6.71
N SER A 5 0.18 -40.72 6.13
CA SER A 5 0.44 -40.85 4.70
C SER A 5 -0.42 -41.90 3.99
N ASP A 6 -1.63 -42.20 4.44
CA ASP A 6 -2.31 -43.45 4.03
C ASP A 6 -3.78 -43.32 3.60
N ASP A 7 -4.14 -42.21 2.93
CA ASP A 7 -5.31 -42.24 2.04
C ASP A 7 -4.89 -41.88 0.61
N LYS A 8 -4.60 -42.92 -0.18
CA LYS A 8 -4.24 -42.80 -1.60
C LYS A 8 -5.29 -42.07 -2.43
N VAL A 9 -6.55 -42.09 -2.00
CA VAL A 9 -7.62 -41.32 -2.64
C VAL A 9 -7.45 -39.84 -2.32
N ALA A 10 -7.22 -39.48 -1.05
CA ALA A 10 -6.98 -38.11 -0.65
C ALA A 10 -5.71 -37.51 -1.30
N GLU A 11 -4.63 -38.28 -1.42
CA GLU A 11 -3.41 -37.84 -2.13
C GLU A 11 -3.66 -37.66 -3.62
N ALA A 12 -4.38 -38.59 -4.26
CA ALA A 12 -4.75 -38.48 -5.66
C ALA A 12 -5.64 -37.26 -5.91
N GLU A 13 -6.64 -37.04 -5.07
CA GLU A 13 -7.50 -35.86 -5.14
C GLU A 13 -6.71 -34.57 -4.89
N GLN A 14 -5.84 -34.52 -3.87
CA GLN A 14 -4.98 -33.37 -3.60
C GLN A 14 -4.05 -33.05 -4.77
N SER A 15 -3.54 -34.07 -5.47
CA SER A 15 -2.68 -33.86 -6.64
C SER A 15 -3.39 -33.12 -7.77
N THR A 16 -4.74 -33.17 -7.83
CA THR A 16 -5.52 -32.46 -8.85
C THR A 16 -5.66 -30.96 -8.58
N TYR A 17 -5.38 -30.48 -7.36
CA TYR A 17 -5.53 -29.07 -6.97
C TYR A 17 -4.72 -28.11 -7.84
N HIS A 18 -3.51 -28.52 -8.24
CA HIS A 18 -2.64 -27.72 -9.12
C HIS A 18 -2.88 -27.97 -10.61
N SER A 19 -3.92 -28.73 -10.97
CA SER A 19 -4.25 -28.99 -12.38
C SER A 19 -4.94 -27.80 -13.04
N THR A 20 -4.74 -27.66 -14.35
CA THR A 20 -5.46 -26.69 -15.18
C THR A 20 -6.97 -26.91 -15.13
N ALA A 21 -7.44 -28.16 -15.07
CA ALA A 21 -8.86 -28.49 -15.03
C ALA A 21 -9.53 -28.01 -13.74
N TYR A 22 -8.90 -28.23 -12.58
CA TYR A 22 -9.40 -27.72 -11.30
C TYR A 22 -9.42 -26.19 -11.28
N SER A 23 -8.35 -25.55 -11.77
CA SER A 23 -8.26 -24.09 -11.86
C SER A 23 -9.35 -23.49 -12.75
N ALA A 24 -9.64 -24.12 -13.90
CA ALA A 24 -10.69 -23.69 -14.82
C ALA A 24 -12.10 -23.89 -14.26
N ALA A 25 -12.37 -25.03 -13.61
CA ALA A 25 -13.64 -25.27 -12.92
C ALA A 25 -13.85 -24.28 -11.77
N GLY A 26 -12.78 -24.00 -11.00
CA GLY A 26 -12.77 -22.98 -9.96
C GLY A 26 -13.12 -21.60 -10.49
N ALA A 27 -12.48 -21.16 -11.59
CA ALA A 27 -12.78 -19.87 -12.21
C ALA A 27 -14.25 -19.73 -12.68
N ALA A 28 -14.90 -20.84 -13.05
CA ALA A 28 -16.30 -20.83 -13.47
C ALA A 28 -17.31 -20.89 -12.32
N GLN A 29 -16.94 -21.44 -11.16
CA GLN A 29 -17.85 -21.73 -10.05
C GLN A 29 -17.61 -20.89 -8.80
N MET A 30 -16.38 -20.47 -8.53
CA MET A 30 -16.02 -19.71 -7.34
C MET A 30 -16.40 -18.25 -7.49
N SER A 31 -16.92 -17.67 -6.40
CA SER A 31 -17.21 -16.24 -6.35
C SER A 31 -15.98 -15.45 -5.90
N PHE A 32 -15.65 -14.41 -6.65
CA PHE A 32 -14.62 -13.43 -6.32
C PHE A 32 -15.21 -12.05 -6.03
N THR A 33 -16.48 -11.98 -5.60
CA THR A 33 -17.21 -10.71 -5.44
C THR A 33 -16.41 -9.62 -4.71
N PRO A 34 -15.77 -9.85 -3.54
CA PRO A 34 -14.99 -8.81 -2.87
C PRO A 34 -13.77 -8.36 -3.67
N ILE A 35 -13.07 -9.29 -4.32
CA ILE A 35 -11.90 -8.97 -5.15
C ILE A 35 -12.30 -8.14 -6.37
N ASN A 36 -13.45 -8.47 -6.97
CA ASN A 36 -13.99 -7.75 -8.12
C ASN A 36 -14.51 -6.34 -7.79
N GLN A 37 -14.54 -5.92 -6.50
CA GLN A 37 -14.84 -4.54 -6.11
C GLN A 37 -13.62 -3.61 -6.16
N ILE A 38 -12.41 -4.15 -6.32
CA ILE A 38 -11.21 -3.34 -6.50
C ILE A 38 -11.32 -2.55 -7.79
N HIS A 39 -11.25 -1.21 -7.69
CA HIS A 39 -11.48 -0.30 -8.82
C HIS A 39 -10.46 0.84 -8.90
N GLN A 40 -9.44 0.84 -8.05
CA GLN A 40 -8.39 1.86 -8.06
C GLN A 40 -7.02 1.20 -7.86
N HIS A 41 -6.06 1.60 -8.69
CA HIS A 41 -4.68 1.16 -8.62
C HIS A 41 -3.77 2.37 -8.39
N LEU A 42 -3.01 2.36 -7.30
CA LEU A 42 -2.03 3.39 -6.96
C LEU A 42 -0.64 2.78 -6.86
N CYS A 43 0.40 3.53 -7.22
CA CYS A 43 1.79 3.19 -6.94
C CYS A 43 2.43 4.31 -6.12
N GLY A 44 2.98 3.94 -4.96
CA GLY A 44 3.71 4.84 -4.07
C GLY A 44 5.01 4.20 -3.57
N LEU A 45 5.69 4.90 -2.67
CA LEU A 45 6.87 4.41 -1.97
C LEU A 45 6.62 4.45 -0.47
N HIS A 46 6.84 3.33 0.19
CA HIS A 46 6.68 3.21 1.64
C HIS A 46 8.03 3.12 2.33
N ILE A 47 8.17 3.82 3.44
CA ILE A 47 9.30 3.68 4.36
C ILE A 47 8.89 2.91 5.62
N TYR A 48 9.83 2.18 6.20
CA TYR A 48 9.58 1.49 7.46
C TYR A 48 9.54 2.52 8.61
N SER A 49 8.49 2.48 9.44
CA SER A 49 8.36 3.43 10.56
C SER A 49 9.57 3.38 11.52
N HIS A 50 10.22 2.22 11.67
CA HIS A 50 11.39 2.05 12.54
C HIS A 50 12.75 2.20 11.83
N ASP A 51 12.76 2.31 10.51
CA ASP A 51 13.96 2.54 9.71
C ASP A 51 13.59 3.34 8.46
N SER A 52 13.50 4.67 8.63
CA SER A 52 13.05 5.59 7.58
C SER A 52 14.00 5.69 6.38
N LYS A 53 15.16 5.03 6.43
CA LYS A 53 16.12 4.96 5.31
C LYS A 53 15.86 3.76 4.40
N ARG A 54 15.05 2.79 4.84
CA ARG A 54 14.63 1.66 4.03
C ARG A 54 13.28 1.97 3.41
N ALA A 55 13.25 1.97 2.09
CA ALA A 55 12.04 2.21 1.31
C ALA A 55 11.75 1.05 0.37
N VAL A 56 10.48 0.83 0.10
CA VAL A 56 9.98 -0.20 -0.81
C VAL A 56 8.88 0.37 -1.69
N LYS A 57 8.73 -0.19 -2.89
CA LYS A 57 7.63 0.15 -3.80
C LYS A 57 6.36 -0.53 -3.31
N ALA A 58 5.23 0.16 -3.44
CA ALA A 58 3.94 -0.34 -3.00
C ALA A 58 2.86 -0.07 -4.06
N HIS A 59 2.32 -1.14 -4.63
CA HIS A 59 1.19 -1.11 -5.56
C HIS A 59 -0.10 -1.42 -4.79
N HIS A 60 -0.94 -0.41 -4.62
CA HIS A 60 -2.19 -0.47 -3.89
C HIS A 60 -3.34 -0.78 -4.83
N PHE A 61 -4.11 -1.80 -4.49
CA PHE A 61 -5.32 -2.18 -5.19
C PHE A 61 -6.51 -1.99 -4.26
N CYS A 62 -7.23 -0.90 -4.48
CA CYS A 62 -8.16 -0.33 -3.50
C CYS A 62 -9.63 -0.51 -3.88
N THR A 63 -10.43 -0.69 -2.84
CA THR A 63 -11.89 -0.58 -2.86
C THR A 63 -12.30 0.60 -1.97
N HIS A 64 -13.17 1.48 -2.46
CA HIS A 64 -13.84 2.48 -1.62
C HIS A 64 -14.99 1.78 -0.87
N LEU A 65 -14.67 1.21 0.30
CA LEU A 65 -15.63 0.41 1.08
C LEU A 65 -16.83 1.26 1.53
N ARG A 66 -16.56 2.51 1.88
CA ARG A 66 -17.54 3.57 2.16
C ARG A 66 -16.98 4.89 1.65
N HIS A 67 -17.80 5.95 1.66
CA HIS A 67 -17.34 7.29 1.27
C HIS A 67 -16.15 7.82 2.09
N ASP A 68 -15.99 7.34 3.33
CA ASP A 68 -14.99 7.81 4.31
C ASP A 68 -13.96 6.74 4.68
N LEU A 69 -13.92 5.62 3.95
CA LEU A 69 -13.03 4.52 4.24
C LEU A 69 -12.68 3.75 2.98
N HIS A 70 -11.42 3.84 2.58
CA HIS A 70 -10.84 2.97 1.57
C HIS A 70 -10.08 1.84 2.24
N GLN A 71 -10.03 0.70 1.57
CA GLN A 71 -9.17 -0.41 1.94
C GLN A 71 -8.42 -0.89 0.71
N CYS A 72 -7.14 -1.19 0.88
CA CYS A 72 -6.27 -1.62 -0.19
C CYS A 72 -5.54 -2.90 0.21
N VAL A 73 -5.41 -3.82 -0.75
CA VAL A 73 -4.37 -4.86 -0.71
C VAL A 73 -3.15 -4.33 -1.44
N ILE A 74 -1.96 -4.61 -0.91
CA ILE A 74 -0.72 -4.03 -1.42
C ILE A 74 0.19 -5.13 -1.93
N TYR A 75 0.70 -4.93 -3.14
CA TYR A 75 1.68 -5.79 -3.79
C TYR A 75 3.00 -5.05 -4.04
N ASP A 76 4.09 -5.78 -4.21
CA ASP A 76 5.42 -5.20 -4.53
C ASP A 76 5.58 -4.79 -5.99
N SER A 77 4.78 -5.36 -6.90
CA SER A 77 4.65 -4.93 -8.29
C SER A 77 3.19 -5.07 -8.78
N ASP A 78 2.93 -4.68 -10.02
CA ASP A 78 1.68 -4.95 -10.74
C ASP A 78 1.77 -6.16 -11.69
N ASP A 79 2.83 -6.98 -11.57
CA ASP A 79 2.99 -8.20 -12.35
C ASP A 79 2.05 -9.31 -11.88
N LYS A 80 1.77 -10.26 -12.78
CA LYS A 80 0.94 -11.45 -12.49
C LYS A 80 1.44 -12.33 -11.33
N ASN A 81 2.71 -12.21 -10.95
CA ASN A 81 3.36 -12.98 -9.90
C ASN A 81 3.85 -12.09 -8.74
N ALA A 82 3.27 -10.89 -8.61
CA ALA A 82 3.58 -9.98 -7.52
C ALA A 82 3.28 -10.63 -6.16
N ARG A 83 4.10 -10.29 -5.17
CA ARG A 83 3.98 -10.73 -3.78
C ARG A 83 2.96 -9.85 -3.07
N LEU A 84 2.02 -10.46 -2.35
CA LEU A 84 1.13 -9.72 -1.44
C LEU A 84 1.95 -9.28 -0.24
N ILE A 85 2.22 -7.98 -0.12
CA ILE A 85 3.13 -7.44 0.90
C ILE A 85 2.42 -6.77 2.05
N GLY A 86 1.15 -6.40 1.94
CA GLY A 86 0.46 -5.73 3.03
C GLY A 86 -0.95 -5.27 2.72
N ILE A 87 -1.45 -4.41 3.60
CA ILE A 87 -2.74 -3.73 3.49
C ILE A 87 -2.61 -2.28 3.93
N GLU A 88 -3.55 -1.46 3.47
CA GLU A 88 -3.73 -0.10 3.94
C GLU A 88 -5.21 0.24 4.10
N TYR A 89 -5.51 1.04 5.11
CA TYR A 89 -6.78 1.74 5.26
C TYR A 89 -6.55 3.24 5.10
N LEU A 90 -7.38 3.88 4.29
CA LEU A 90 -7.33 5.33 4.09
C LEU A 90 -8.61 5.95 4.64
N VAL A 91 -8.46 7.04 5.37
CA VAL A 91 -9.59 7.85 5.87
C VAL A 91 -9.35 9.31 5.56
N PRO A 92 -10.42 10.11 5.33
CA PRO A 92 -10.27 11.53 5.12
C PRO A 92 -9.90 12.25 6.43
N GLU A 93 -9.36 13.45 6.32
CA GLU A 93 -8.88 14.27 7.44
C GLU A 93 -9.91 14.42 8.57
N GLU A 94 -11.18 14.62 8.24
CA GLU A 94 -12.27 14.78 9.21
C GLU A 94 -12.57 13.53 10.04
N VAL A 95 -12.13 12.35 9.59
CA VAL A 95 -12.16 11.10 10.36
C VAL A 95 -10.86 10.99 11.16
N PHE A 96 -9.71 11.22 10.52
CA PHE A 96 -8.40 11.13 11.15
C PHE A 96 -8.28 11.98 12.42
N VAL A 97 -8.72 13.25 12.37
CA VAL A 97 -8.59 14.17 13.52
C VAL A 97 -9.39 13.72 14.74
N LYS A 98 -10.40 12.87 14.56
CA LYS A 98 -11.27 12.31 15.61
C LYS A 98 -10.76 10.98 16.17
N LEU A 99 -9.71 10.40 15.59
CA LEU A 99 -9.12 9.18 16.12
C LEU A 99 -8.52 9.40 17.51
N PRO A 100 -8.47 8.37 18.37
CA PRO A 100 -7.71 8.42 19.61
C PRO A 100 -6.25 8.80 19.38
N GLU A 101 -5.67 9.59 20.28
CA GLU A 101 -4.28 10.07 20.13
C GLU A 101 -3.24 8.94 20.06
N ASP A 102 -3.49 7.84 20.76
CA ASP A 102 -2.63 6.66 20.76
C ASP A 102 -2.72 5.84 19.47
N GLU A 103 -3.80 6.00 18.71
CA GLU A 103 -4.02 5.38 17.39
C GLU A 103 -3.32 6.18 16.28
N LYS A 104 -3.32 7.52 16.34
CA LYS A 104 -2.78 8.39 15.27
C LYS A 104 -1.32 8.09 14.89
N LYS A 105 -0.52 7.56 15.82
CA LYS A 105 0.88 7.17 15.58
C LYS A 105 1.07 6.08 14.52
N TYR A 106 0.02 5.37 14.13
CA TYR A 106 0.04 4.35 13.07
C TYR A 106 -0.29 4.90 11.69
N TRP A 107 -0.56 6.21 11.58
CA TRP A 107 -1.06 6.84 10.38
C TRP A 107 -0.04 7.82 9.81
N HIS A 108 0.03 7.88 8.49
CA HIS A 108 0.80 8.86 7.74
C HIS A 108 -0.11 9.69 6.85
N SER A 109 0.35 10.88 6.45
CA SER A 109 -0.37 11.75 5.51
C SER A 109 0.05 11.46 4.08
N HIS A 110 -0.90 11.32 3.16
CA HIS A 110 -0.59 11.18 1.72
C HIS A 110 -0.25 12.52 1.05
N LYS A 111 -0.35 13.64 1.79
CA LYS A 111 -0.15 14.99 1.24
C LYS A 111 1.14 15.10 0.44
N TYR A 112 2.27 14.72 1.03
CA TYR A 112 3.57 14.89 0.37
C TYR A 112 3.73 13.95 -0.83
N GLU A 113 3.22 12.72 -0.75
CA GLU A 113 3.26 11.79 -1.90
C GLU A 113 2.48 12.34 -3.10
N VAL A 114 1.34 13.00 -2.84
CA VAL A 114 0.59 13.70 -3.88
C VAL A 114 1.36 14.94 -4.37
N ASP A 115 1.78 15.83 -3.47
CA ASP A 115 2.45 17.08 -3.82
C ASP A 115 3.73 16.87 -4.64
N SER A 116 4.54 15.89 -4.24
CA SER A 116 5.83 15.57 -4.84
C SER A 116 5.73 14.93 -6.23
N GLY A 117 4.54 14.52 -6.66
CA GLY A 117 4.37 13.70 -7.86
C GLY A 117 4.60 12.21 -7.61
N MET A 118 4.98 11.77 -6.40
CA MET A 118 5.39 10.37 -6.17
C MET A 118 4.22 9.39 -6.16
N LEU A 119 3.06 9.74 -5.64
CA LEU A 119 1.88 8.87 -5.73
C LEU A 119 1.34 8.91 -7.16
N MET A 120 1.24 7.75 -7.82
CA MET A 120 0.79 7.64 -9.21
C MET A 120 -0.48 6.80 -9.30
N LEU A 121 -1.36 7.13 -10.25
CA LEU A 121 -2.35 6.14 -10.72
C LEU A 121 -1.62 5.10 -11.58
N GLY A 122 -1.80 3.83 -11.24
CA GLY A 122 -1.36 2.74 -12.09
C GLY A 122 -2.30 2.63 -13.29
N THR A 123 -1.77 2.84 -14.49
CA THR A 123 -2.53 2.73 -15.74
C THR A 123 -1.96 1.63 -16.60
N LYS A 124 -2.77 1.10 -17.52
CA LYS A 124 -2.28 0.13 -18.51
C LYS A 124 -1.22 0.82 -19.37
N SER A 125 -0.12 0.12 -19.70
CA SER A 125 1.04 0.68 -20.42
C SER A 125 0.77 1.36 -21.76
N LEU A 126 -0.44 1.22 -22.32
CA LEU A 126 -0.88 1.86 -23.56
C LEU A 126 -1.66 3.17 -23.34
N VAL A 127 -1.80 3.66 -22.11
CA VAL A 127 -2.49 4.91 -21.80
C VAL A 127 -1.46 6.07 -21.79
N PRO A 128 -1.55 7.04 -22.71
CA PRO A 128 -0.69 8.22 -22.72
C PRO A 128 -0.71 9.01 -21.40
N ASN A 129 0.47 9.45 -20.95
CA ASN A 129 0.66 10.19 -19.69
C ASN A 129 -0.25 11.42 -19.58
N ALA A 130 -0.43 12.20 -20.65
CA ALA A 130 -1.29 13.38 -20.63
C ALA A 130 -2.78 13.06 -20.37
N MET A 131 -3.26 11.88 -20.80
CA MET A 131 -4.62 11.43 -20.47
C MET A 131 -4.70 10.96 -19.02
N THR A 132 -3.65 10.28 -18.54
CA THR A 132 -3.52 9.92 -17.12
C THR A 132 -3.51 11.17 -16.24
N ASP A 133 -2.82 12.24 -16.64
CA ASP A 133 -2.74 13.50 -15.88
C ASP A 133 -4.09 14.16 -15.66
N VAL A 134 -4.98 14.15 -16.67
CA VAL A 134 -6.33 14.70 -16.51
C VAL A 134 -7.20 13.75 -15.69
N ALA A 135 -7.09 12.45 -15.95
CA ALA A 135 -7.90 11.43 -15.27
C ALA A 135 -7.53 11.28 -13.78
N GLU A 136 -6.28 11.54 -13.40
CA GLU A 136 -5.84 11.41 -12.00
C GLU A 136 -6.29 12.56 -11.11
N ARG A 137 -6.63 13.73 -11.66
CA ARG A 137 -6.89 14.96 -10.87
C ARG A 137 -7.92 14.76 -9.76
N PRO A 138 -9.10 14.17 -10.01
CA PRO A 138 -10.07 13.95 -8.93
C PRO A 138 -9.54 13.03 -7.84
N ALA A 139 -8.82 11.97 -8.23
CA ALA A 139 -8.21 11.04 -7.28
C ALA A 139 -7.11 11.72 -6.46
N MET A 140 -6.25 12.54 -7.08
CA MET A 140 -5.19 13.27 -6.37
C MET A 140 -5.77 14.32 -5.42
N LEU A 141 -6.82 15.04 -5.81
CA LEU A 141 -7.51 15.99 -4.93
C LEU A 141 -8.11 15.31 -3.69
N GLU A 142 -8.69 14.12 -3.88
CA GLU A 142 -9.21 13.31 -2.77
C GLU A 142 -8.07 12.82 -1.87
N LEU A 143 -7.08 12.12 -2.46
CA LEU A 143 -6.00 11.47 -1.73
C LEU A 143 -5.13 12.48 -0.97
N HIS A 144 -4.96 13.71 -1.47
CA HIS A 144 -4.21 14.77 -0.80
C HIS A 144 -4.68 15.06 0.64
N ARG A 145 -5.95 14.80 0.91
CA ARG A 145 -6.60 15.05 2.21
C ARG A 145 -6.87 13.80 3.02
N THR A 146 -6.25 12.68 2.65
CA THR A 146 -6.42 11.40 3.34
C THR A 146 -5.18 11.01 4.15
N TYR A 147 -5.40 10.12 5.11
CA TYR A 147 -4.37 9.55 5.98
C TYR A 147 -4.42 8.03 5.84
N GLY A 148 -3.24 7.41 5.75
CA GLY A 148 -3.06 5.98 5.52
C GLY A 148 -2.57 5.26 6.77
N LYS A 149 -3.22 4.16 7.15
CA LYS A 149 -2.71 3.18 8.12
C LYS A 149 -2.23 1.97 7.35
N THR A 150 -0.91 1.89 7.17
CA THR A 150 -0.29 0.86 6.34
C THR A 150 0.48 -0.14 7.19
N THR A 151 0.22 -1.42 6.94
CA THR A 151 0.96 -2.52 7.56
C THR A 151 1.43 -3.48 6.48
N HIS A 152 2.75 -3.62 6.36
CA HIS A 152 3.36 -4.64 5.50
C HIS A 152 3.60 -5.92 6.29
N THR A 153 3.13 -7.04 5.77
CA THR A 153 3.34 -8.39 6.30
C THR A 153 4.53 -9.11 5.66
N TRP A 154 5.10 -8.57 4.59
CA TRP A 154 6.27 -9.13 3.91
C TRP A 154 7.36 -8.08 3.68
N GLN A 155 8.51 -8.27 4.34
CA GLN A 155 9.73 -7.47 4.10
C GLN A 155 10.55 -8.03 2.95
N TYR A 156 10.02 -7.91 1.73
CA TYR A 156 10.55 -8.58 0.54
C TYR A 156 11.95 -8.10 0.13
N ASP A 157 12.38 -6.92 0.61
CA ASP A 157 13.70 -6.33 0.39
C ASP A 157 14.82 -7.07 1.12
N ILE A 158 14.51 -7.77 2.22
CA ILE A 158 15.48 -8.57 3.00
C ILE A 158 15.14 -10.07 3.03
N HIS A 159 13.88 -10.43 2.84
CA HIS A 159 13.39 -11.81 2.82
C HIS A 159 12.59 -12.05 1.54
N PRO A 160 13.25 -12.16 0.37
CA PRO A 160 12.55 -12.17 -0.91
C PRO A 160 11.69 -13.43 -1.14
N ASP A 161 12.05 -14.55 -0.50
CA ASP A 161 11.44 -15.86 -0.76
C ASP A 161 10.21 -16.13 0.12
N LEU A 162 10.17 -15.59 1.35
CA LEU A 162 9.10 -15.84 2.33
C LEU A 162 8.81 -14.59 3.18
N PRO A 163 7.56 -14.38 3.62
CA PRO A 163 7.16 -13.28 4.49
C PRO A 163 7.59 -13.56 5.95
N LEU A 164 8.90 -13.44 6.21
CA LEU A 164 9.47 -13.67 7.54
C LEU A 164 9.41 -12.41 8.43
N GLY A 165 9.29 -12.64 9.73
CA GLY A 165 9.29 -11.59 10.77
C GLY A 165 7.91 -11.01 11.07
N PRO A 166 7.83 -10.08 12.04
CA PRO A 166 6.56 -9.45 12.39
C PRO A 166 6.12 -8.47 11.30
N PRO A 167 4.81 -8.18 11.18
CA PRO A 167 4.33 -7.10 10.33
C PRO A 167 4.94 -5.76 10.72
N GLN A 168 5.13 -4.88 9.74
CA GLN A 168 5.78 -3.58 9.91
C GLN A 168 4.78 -2.46 9.66
N VAL A 169 4.78 -1.46 10.53
CA VAL A 169 4.07 -0.20 10.29
C VAL A 169 4.86 0.58 9.25
N MET A 170 4.18 0.99 8.18
CA MET A 170 4.78 1.75 7.10
C MET A 170 4.33 3.20 7.16
N MET A 171 5.20 4.10 6.71
CA MET A 171 4.96 5.54 6.61
C MET A 171 5.28 6.01 5.20
N ALA A 172 4.91 7.25 4.90
CA ALA A 172 5.31 7.95 3.68
C ALA A 172 6.45 8.94 3.96
N TYR A 173 7.14 9.33 2.89
CA TYR A 173 8.03 10.49 2.92
C TYR A 173 7.23 11.76 3.23
N THR A 174 7.90 12.75 3.81
CA THR A 174 7.32 14.06 4.13
C THR A 174 8.08 15.23 3.49
N GLU A 175 9.28 14.99 2.96
CA GLU A 175 10.11 16.01 2.31
C GLU A 175 11.18 15.41 1.38
N ASP A 176 11.66 16.24 0.45
CA ASP A 176 12.58 15.84 -0.64
C ASP A 176 13.92 15.27 -0.13
N SER A 177 14.35 15.67 1.06
CA SER A 177 15.64 15.26 1.63
C SER A 177 15.68 13.77 2.01
N GLN A 178 14.51 13.18 2.23
CA GLN A 178 14.35 11.80 2.72
C GLN A 178 14.29 10.78 1.59
N VAL A 179 13.96 11.23 0.37
CA VAL A 179 13.60 10.36 -0.75
C VAL A 179 14.80 9.53 -1.22
N ASP A 180 14.60 8.23 -1.33
CA ASP A 180 15.53 7.35 -2.03
C ASP A 180 15.46 7.61 -3.54
N LYS A 181 16.44 8.37 -4.04
CA LYS A 181 16.52 8.78 -5.44
C LYS A 181 16.74 7.61 -6.39
N ALA A 182 17.43 6.56 -5.95
CA ALA A 182 17.69 5.41 -6.80
C ALA A 182 16.40 4.61 -7.01
N LEU A 183 15.68 4.33 -5.93
CA LEU A 183 14.38 3.66 -5.97
C LEU A 183 13.34 4.46 -6.77
N LEU A 184 13.30 5.79 -6.57
CA LEU A 184 12.41 6.66 -7.34
C LEU A 184 12.70 6.61 -8.84
N THR A 185 13.99 6.67 -9.22
CA THR A 185 14.40 6.62 -10.64
C THR A 185 14.06 5.28 -11.28
N GLU A 186 14.26 4.18 -10.54
CA GLU A 186 13.89 2.84 -11.00
C GLU A 186 12.39 2.71 -11.23
N ARG A 187 11.57 3.16 -10.26
CA ARG A 187 10.11 3.19 -10.38
C ARG A 187 9.67 4.00 -11.59
N ASP A 188 10.19 5.20 -11.76
CA ASP A 188 9.83 6.09 -12.88
C ASP A 188 10.12 5.44 -14.24
N ARG A 189 11.28 4.77 -14.36
CA ARG A 189 11.65 3.99 -15.55
C ARG A 189 10.67 2.83 -15.81
N GLU A 190 10.30 2.08 -14.77
CA GLU A 190 9.39 0.93 -14.89
C GLU A 190 7.98 1.34 -15.32
N LEU A 191 7.46 2.44 -14.75
CA LEU A 191 6.12 2.94 -15.06
C LEU A 191 6.09 3.85 -16.30
N GLY A 192 7.24 4.25 -16.84
CA GLY A 192 7.32 5.20 -17.96
C GLY A 192 6.79 6.60 -17.61
N VAL A 193 7.04 7.04 -16.38
CA VAL A 193 6.57 8.32 -15.81
C VAL A 193 7.74 9.23 -15.43
N ASP A 194 7.43 10.50 -15.17
CA ASP A 194 8.38 11.49 -14.66
C ASP A 194 7.76 12.16 -13.43
N THR A 195 8.32 11.87 -12.25
CA THR A 195 7.85 12.42 -10.97
C THR A 195 7.91 13.93 -10.93
N VAL A 196 8.95 14.55 -11.49
CA VAL A 196 9.12 16.01 -11.49
C VAL A 196 8.09 16.66 -12.40
N ALA A 197 7.86 16.10 -13.59
CA ALA A 197 6.82 16.58 -14.48
C ALA A 197 5.42 16.48 -13.84
N LYS A 198 5.13 15.38 -13.13
CA LYS A 198 3.87 15.20 -12.39
C LYS A 198 3.70 16.25 -11.30
N ARG A 199 4.75 16.53 -10.53
CA ARG A 199 4.76 17.62 -9.54
C ARG A 199 4.38 18.96 -10.18
N GLU A 200 5.01 19.33 -11.30
CA GLU A 200 4.70 20.57 -12.01
C GLU A 200 3.25 20.65 -12.50
N VAL A 201 2.72 19.55 -13.04
CA VAL A 201 1.31 19.47 -13.44
C VAL A 201 0.37 19.67 -12.24
N ARG A 202 0.71 19.09 -11.07
CA ARG A 202 -0.08 19.19 -9.84
C ARG A 202 -0.11 20.60 -9.27
N LEU A 203 1.00 21.34 -9.35
CA LEU A 203 1.05 22.76 -8.98
C LEU A 203 0.05 23.62 -9.79
N GLY A 204 -0.33 23.17 -10.99
CA GLY A 204 -1.32 23.86 -11.83
C GLY A 204 -2.77 23.76 -11.34
N TYR A 205 -3.09 22.86 -10.41
CA TYR A 205 -4.47 22.68 -9.93
C TYR A 205 -4.63 22.50 -8.41
N LEU A 206 -3.58 22.10 -7.69
CA LEU A 206 -3.58 22.13 -6.23
C LEU A 206 -3.55 23.60 -5.78
N LYS A 207 -4.46 23.98 -4.87
CA LYS A 207 -4.52 25.35 -4.38
C LYS A 207 -3.31 25.61 -3.49
N LYS A 208 -2.83 26.86 -3.48
CA LYS A 208 -1.76 27.29 -2.58
C LYS A 208 -2.05 26.95 -1.12
N ASP A 209 -3.29 27.14 -0.68
CA ASP A 209 -3.71 26.83 0.70
C ASP A 209 -3.62 25.32 1.00
N ASP A 210 -3.87 24.45 0.02
CA ASP A 210 -3.69 23.00 0.17
C ASP A 210 -2.21 22.63 0.20
N LEU A 211 -1.38 23.27 -0.63
CA LEU A 211 0.08 23.08 -0.65
C LEU A 211 0.75 23.54 0.66
N ASP A 212 0.31 24.66 1.23
CA ASP A 212 0.89 25.25 2.45
C ASP A 212 0.32 24.62 3.75
N ARG A 213 -0.78 23.86 3.67
CA ARG A 213 -1.42 23.19 4.82
C ARG A 213 -0.50 22.10 5.41
N PRO A 214 -0.14 22.14 6.70
CA PRO A 214 0.56 21.01 7.32
C PRO A 214 -0.36 19.79 7.47
N PRO A 215 0.18 18.56 7.48
CA PRO A 215 -0.56 17.40 7.96
C PRO A 215 -1.18 17.65 9.35
N ALA A 216 -2.34 17.04 9.60
CA ALA A 216 -3.03 17.13 10.87
C ALA A 216 -2.17 16.55 12.01
N GLU A 217 -2.29 17.14 13.19
CA GLU A 217 -1.52 16.74 14.35
C GLU A 217 -1.79 15.26 14.71
N GLY A 218 -0.69 14.54 14.98
CA GLY A 218 -0.72 13.12 15.33
C GLY A 218 -0.32 12.20 14.19
N ALA A 219 -0.38 12.65 12.93
CA ALA A 219 0.16 11.89 11.80
C ALA A 219 1.70 11.96 11.77
N ASP A 220 2.31 11.12 10.94
CA ASP A 220 3.74 11.17 10.58
C ASP A 220 4.68 11.23 11.79
N GLN A 221 4.32 10.54 12.89
CA GLN A 221 5.04 10.63 14.17
C GLN A 221 6.52 10.23 14.08
N TRP A 222 6.87 9.45 13.07
CA TRP A 222 8.25 9.06 12.77
C TRP A 222 9.16 10.28 12.54
N THR A 223 8.63 11.39 12.00
CA THR A 223 9.36 12.66 11.81
C THR A 223 9.74 13.34 13.13
N LYS A 224 9.03 12.99 14.22
CA LYS A 224 9.27 13.49 15.58
C LYS A 224 10.17 12.54 16.39
N GLY A 225 10.86 11.61 15.74
CA GLY A 225 11.69 10.59 16.38
C GLY A 225 10.88 9.51 17.13
N ARG A 226 9.57 9.42 16.88
CA ARG A 226 8.70 8.38 17.45
C ARG A 226 8.52 7.26 16.44
N PHE A 227 9.34 6.23 16.59
CA PHE A 227 9.39 5.10 15.69
C PHE A 227 8.52 3.93 16.20
N GLY A 228 7.84 3.23 15.28
CA GLY A 228 6.94 2.14 15.61
C GLY A 228 7.35 0.81 14.96
N GLN A 229 7.27 -0.27 15.74
CA GLN A 229 7.41 -1.64 15.24
C GLN A 229 6.43 -2.54 16.00
N LEU A 230 5.77 -3.46 15.28
CA LEU A 230 4.93 -4.47 15.90
C LEU A 230 5.83 -5.61 16.40
N GLN A 231 5.56 -6.10 17.60
CA GLN A 231 6.35 -7.14 18.24
C GLN A 231 5.46 -8.31 18.63
N TRP A 232 6.04 -9.50 18.59
CA TRP A 232 5.45 -10.67 19.24
C TRP A 232 5.53 -10.48 20.75
N VAL A 233 4.40 -10.63 21.44
CA VAL A 233 4.33 -10.54 22.90
C VAL A 233 3.76 -11.85 23.41
N ASP A 234 4.56 -12.61 24.16
CA ASP A 234 4.08 -13.77 24.88
C ASP A 234 3.11 -13.29 25.96
N ARG A 235 1.93 -13.91 26.03
CA ARG A 235 1.11 -13.76 27.23
C ARG A 235 1.71 -14.66 28.30
N GLU A 236 2.10 -14.08 29.43
CA GLU A 236 2.25 -14.86 30.65
C GLU A 236 0.89 -15.49 30.97
N ASP A 237 0.88 -16.79 31.30
CA ASP A 237 -0.35 -17.50 31.67
C ASP A 237 -1.03 -16.73 32.81
N GLU A 238 -2.16 -16.08 32.53
CA GLU A 238 -3.07 -15.61 33.56
C GLU A 238 -3.58 -16.86 34.29
N ASP A 239 -3.01 -17.13 35.47
CA ASP A 239 -3.36 -18.14 36.47
C ASP A 239 -4.41 -19.18 36.01
N LYS A 240 -3.94 -20.39 35.69
CA LYS A 240 -4.78 -21.60 35.63
C LYS A 240 -5.42 -21.93 36.98
#